data_AF-A0A411DEN5-F1
#
_entry.id   AF-A0A411DEN5-F1
#
_cell.length_a   1.000
_cell.length_b   1.000
_cell.length_c   1.000
_cell.angle_alpha   90.00
_cell.angle_beta   90.00
_cell.angle_gamma   90.00
#
_symmetry.space_group_name_H-M   'P 1'
#
loop_
_entity.id
_entity.type
_entity.pdbx_description
1 polymer ?
#
loop_
_entity_poly.entity_id
_entity_poly.type
_entity_poly.pdbx_seq_one_letter_code
_entity_poly.pdbx_strand_id
1 'polypeptide(L)'
;MLKSPLVTVLFVEAVLLGVVSCFEWTFQPDTMVYSCTGKQVTLPWEFKTDDEESVLQISWIFGDVFDSVLVATVSFDTFVPTEAYLQRVHHVTNGGLYLRDVTMKDSGNYTVEVNTEKHGTLSTSRHSVFLQVGDGLMTQGNELKVKQDPRALWDDSTAQWVIRLICGTFTFMGQPNIHVIWTTPEGETRSSTYYEDNNFYLTLLSPVEGGNYTCLIPIHLLPDICANTSSHGNETVSATVGVDDLRVRLSLIEAEQKTLGDRLRESEETCASETIRLKEANTDLLKLLNETRIMHDQEQETVYAEIQTLRNVTQNQQVLLDNQKKQVAFTVRFDSVNGATMNVGRSGTIMFDFEVTNRGNYFNMSTGIFTAPVAGTYFFVLGAMIPKGQPYAEMGIHVSGKGVLALTHGGQNYIRDQTHAALHLNEGDQVKAKHCWGGTVIEKYFWTTFSGVLLQPD
;
A
#
# COMPACT_ATOMS: atom_id res chain seq x y z
N MET A 1 -31.87 -17.08 -19.58
CA MET A 1 -32.51 -17.06 -20.91
C MET A 1 -31.52 -17.65 -21.90
N LEU A 2 -31.72 -18.90 -22.28
CA LEU A 2 -32.26 -19.35 -23.58
C LEU A 2 -31.25 -19.33 -24.74
N LYS A 3 -30.93 -20.56 -25.18
CA LYS A 3 -30.70 -21.07 -26.55
C LYS A 3 -29.47 -20.65 -27.37
N SER A 4 -28.86 -21.69 -27.95
CA SER A 4 -27.81 -21.70 -28.99
C SER A 4 -28.30 -21.09 -30.33
N PRO A 5 -27.41 -20.81 -31.33
CA PRO A 5 -26.78 -21.86 -32.16
C PRO A 5 -25.34 -21.58 -32.64
N LEU A 6 -24.79 -22.61 -33.30
CA LEU A 6 -23.52 -22.70 -34.04
C LEU A 6 -23.20 -21.49 -34.94
N VAL A 7 -21.93 -21.08 -34.98
CA VAL A 7 -21.16 -20.88 -36.23
C VAL A 7 -19.69 -21.24 -35.98
N THR A 8 -19.28 -22.34 -36.59
CA THR A 8 -17.91 -22.84 -36.69
C THR A 8 -17.15 -21.97 -37.71
N VAL A 9 -16.07 -21.32 -37.29
CA VAL A 9 -15.12 -20.70 -38.21
C VAL A 9 -14.04 -21.74 -38.52
N LEU A 10 -14.04 -22.22 -39.76
CA LEU A 10 -12.99 -23.04 -40.35
C LEU A 10 -11.69 -22.22 -40.41
N PHE A 11 -10.71 -22.61 -39.59
CA PHE A 11 -9.31 -22.49 -39.97
C PHE A 11 -8.86 -23.88 -40.42
N VAL A 12 -8.63 -23.98 -41.73
CA VAL A 12 -8.03 -25.13 -42.40
C VAL A 12 -6.55 -25.10 -42.07
N GLU A 13 -6.16 -25.79 -41.00
CA GLU A 13 -4.82 -26.38 -40.93
C GLU A 13 -4.94 -27.82 -41.40
N ALA A 14 -4.52 -28.02 -42.65
CA ALA A 14 -4.26 -29.33 -43.19
C ALA A 14 -3.04 -29.92 -42.46
N VAL A 15 -3.29 -30.56 -41.32
CA VAL A 15 -2.37 -31.57 -40.78
C VAL A 15 -2.87 -32.90 -41.33
N LEU A 16 -2.18 -33.38 -42.36
CA LEU A 16 -2.20 -34.79 -42.75
C LEU A 16 -1.82 -35.61 -41.52
N LEU A 17 -2.82 -36.12 -40.80
CA LEU A 17 -2.64 -37.27 -39.92
C LEU A 17 -2.52 -38.51 -40.81
N GLY A 18 -1.38 -38.61 -41.49
CA GLY A 18 -0.80 -39.92 -41.74
C GLY A 18 -0.50 -40.49 -40.36
N VAL A 19 -1.07 -41.65 -40.05
CA VAL A 19 -0.66 -42.44 -38.89
C VAL A 19 0.81 -42.75 -39.11
N VAL A 20 1.69 -42.04 -38.41
CA VAL A 20 3.10 -42.41 -38.31
C VAL A 20 3.14 -43.50 -37.26
N SER A 21 2.86 -44.75 -37.65
CA SER A 21 3.37 -45.88 -36.89
C SER A 21 4.88 -45.90 -37.11
N CYS A 22 5.60 -45.51 -36.07
CA CYS A 22 7.02 -45.78 -35.89
C CYS A 22 7.13 -46.81 -34.76
N PHE A 23 8.27 -47.48 -34.63
CA PHE A 23 8.54 -48.39 -33.50
C PHE A 23 7.97 -47.83 -32.17
N GLU A 24 7.10 -48.60 -31.52
CA GLU A 24 6.47 -48.22 -30.26
C GLU A 24 6.52 -49.37 -29.26
N TRP A 25 6.93 -49.08 -28.02
CA TRP A 25 6.82 -50.03 -26.92
C TRP A 25 5.36 -50.12 -26.47
N THR A 26 4.76 -51.30 -26.59
CA THR A 26 3.37 -51.54 -26.17
C THR A 26 3.26 -52.01 -24.73
N PHE A 27 4.31 -52.62 -24.19
CA PHE A 27 4.40 -52.98 -22.78
C PHE A 27 5.82 -52.80 -22.28
N GLN A 28 5.96 -52.21 -21.10
CA GLN A 28 7.23 -52.02 -20.41
C GLN A 28 7.08 -52.48 -18.95
N PRO A 29 8.06 -53.21 -18.39
CA PRO A 29 8.08 -53.50 -16.96
C PRO A 29 8.26 -52.21 -16.15
N ASP A 30 7.91 -52.28 -14.86
CA ASP A 30 8.27 -51.24 -13.90
C ASP A 30 9.78 -51.00 -13.93
N THR A 31 10.21 -49.76 -13.65
CA THR A 31 11.64 -49.37 -13.71
C THR A 31 12.53 -50.18 -12.76
N MET A 32 11.94 -50.75 -11.71
CA MET A 32 12.54 -51.65 -10.75
C MET A 32 11.74 -52.94 -10.68
N VAL A 33 12.40 -54.08 -10.87
CA VAL A 33 11.80 -55.41 -10.72
C VAL A 33 12.53 -56.14 -9.60
N TYR A 34 11.76 -56.75 -8.70
CA TYR A 34 12.28 -57.49 -7.56
C TYR A 34 12.09 -58.99 -7.76
N SER A 35 13.10 -59.78 -7.40
CA SER A 35 13.00 -61.23 -7.40
C SER A 35 13.83 -61.83 -6.27
N CYS A 36 13.52 -63.06 -5.90
CA CYS A 36 14.26 -63.79 -4.87
C CYS A 36 15.20 -64.82 -5.47
N THR A 37 16.27 -65.11 -4.75
CA THR A 37 17.22 -66.15 -5.13
C THR A 37 16.49 -67.49 -5.33
N GLY A 38 16.77 -68.18 -6.45
CA GLY A 38 16.15 -69.45 -6.84
C GLY A 38 14.75 -69.32 -7.46
N LYS A 39 14.21 -68.11 -7.61
CA LYS A 39 12.95 -67.87 -8.35
C LYS A 39 13.24 -67.58 -9.83
N GLN A 40 12.15 -67.43 -10.57
CA GLN A 40 12.14 -67.01 -11.98
C GLN A 40 11.64 -65.57 -12.07
N VAL A 41 12.19 -64.80 -12.99
CA VAL A 41 11.76 -63.43 -13.28
C VAL A 41 11.47 -63.29 -14.77
N THR A 42 10.41 -62.57 -15.10
CA THR A 42 10.07 -62.23 -16.49
C THR A 42 10.17 -60.73 -16.65
N LEU A 43 10.88 -60.30 -17.70
CA LEU A 43 10.97 -58.92 -18.14
C LEU A 43 10.18 -58.81 -19.45
N PRO A 44 8.86 -58.57 -19.38
CA PRO A 44 7.93 -58.78 -20.49
C PRO A 44 7.87 -57.56 -21.43
N TRP A 45 9.01 -57.11 -21.96
CA TRP A 45 8.98 -56.02 -22.94
C TRP A 45 8.21 -56.43 -24.20
N GLU A 46 7.30 -55.57 -24.66
CA GLU A 46 6.58 -55.76 -25.90
C GLU A 46 6.64 -54.50 -26.75
N PHE A 47 6.77 -54.67 -28.05
CA PHE A 47 6.76 -53.56 -29.01
C PHE A 47 5.89 -53.88 -30.23
N LYS A 48 5.58 -52.85 -31.02
CA LYS A 48 4.99 -52.99 -32.34
C LYS A 48 5.84 -52.23 -33.35
N THR A 49 5.97 -52.80 -34.53
CA THR A 49 6.59 -52.16 -35.69
C THR A 49 5.51 -51.82 -36.71
N ASP A 50 5.84 -50.87 -37.59
CA ASP A 50 5.01 -50.56 -38.75
C ASP A 50 5.08 -51.64 -39.83
N ASP A 51 4.13 -51.69 -40.76
CA ASP A 51 4.10 -52.68 -41.84
C ASP A 51 5.31 -52.57 -42.80
N GLU A 52 5.93 -51.38 -42.87
CA GLU A 52 7.12 -51.07 -43.68
C GLU A 52 8.45 -51.13 -42.90
N GLU A 53 8.42 -51.51 -41.62
CA GLU A 53 9.57 -51.55 -40.73
C GLU A 53 9.95 -53.01 -40.39
N SER A 54 11.20 -53.39 -40.69
CA SER A 54 11.69 -54.74 -40.42
C SER A 54 12.57 -54.78 -39.18
N VAL A 55 12.39 -55.78 -38.32
CA VAL A 55 13.26 -56.02 -37.16
C VAL A 55 14.50 -56.78 -37.64
N LEU A 56 15.67 -56.15 -37.54
CA LEU A 56 16.93 -56.76 -37.94
C LEU A 56 17.53 -57.62 -36.84
N GLN A 57 17.53 -57.10 -35.61
CA GLN A 57 18.16 -57.75 -34.47
C GLN A 57 17.55 -57.28 -33.16
N ILE A 58 17.41 -58.21 -32.22
CA ILE A 58 17.10 -57.90 -30.82
C ILE A 58 18.26 -58.37 -29.96
N SER A 59 18.70 -57.55 -29.03
CA SER A 59 19.79 -57.89 -28.10
C SER A 59 19.38 -57.54 -26.68
N TRP A 60 19.63 -58.45 -25.74
CA TRP A 60 19.50 -58.18 -24.31
C TRP A 60 20.87 -58.05 -23.71
N ILE A 61 21.11 -56.94 -23.01
CA ILE A 61 22.39 -56.57 -22.44
C ILE A 61 22.20 -56.44 -20.93
N PHE A 62 23.03 -57.14 -20.17
CA PHE A 62 23.11 -57.01 -18.72
C PHE A 62 24.26 -56.07 -18.38
N GLY A 63 23.95 -54.99 -17.68
CA GLY A 63 24.91 -54.02 -17.16
C GLY A 63 24.99 -54.11 -15.64
N ASP A 64 26.16 -54.50 -15.14
CA ASP A 64 26.54 -54.25 -13.75
C ASP A 64 27.20 -52.84 -13.67
N VAL A 65 27.58 -52.38 -12.49
CA VAL A 65 28.15 -51.04 -12.22
C VAL A 65 29.38 -50.72 -13.09
N PHE A 66 30.10 -51.73 -13.58
CA PHE A 66 31.36 -51.56 -14.30
C PHE A 66 31.45 -52.27 -15.66
N ASP A 67 30.59 -53.24 -15.94
CA ASP A 67 30.65 -54.07 -17.15
C ASP A 67 29.28 -54.24 -17.79
N SER A 68 29.25 -54.32 -19.13
CA SER A 68 28.05 -54.66 -19.89
C SER A 68 28.30 -55.92 -20.71
N VAL A 69 27.47 -56.95 -20.49
CA VAL A 69 27.60 -58.27 -21.09
C VAL A 69 26.36 -58.59 -21.91
N LEU A 70 26.54 -59.14 -23.11
CA LEU A 70 25.44 -59.63 -23.93
C LEU A 70 24.83 -60.88 -23.27
N VAL A 71 23.54 -60.84 -23.00
CA VAL A 71 22.77 -61.94 -22.40
C VAL A 71 22.27 -62.89 -23.47
N ALA A 72 21.62 -62.34 -24.50
CA ALA A 72 21.09 -63.09 -25.63
C ALA A 72 20.89 -62.16 -26.85
N THR A 73 20.74 -62.75 -28.02
CA THR A 73 20.31 -62.04 -29.23
C THR A 73 19.30 -62.86 -30.02
N VAL A 74 18.37 -62.19 -30.70
CA VAL A 74 17.58 -62.77 -31.78
C VAL A 74 18.11 -62.22 -33.09
N SER A 75 18.50 -63.11 -33.99
CA SER A 75 18.80 -62.81 -35.39
C SER A 75 18.18 -63.88 -36.29
N PHE A 76 17.58 -63.47 -37.41
CA PHE A 76 16.89 -64.38 -38.35
C PHE A 76 15.93 -65.36 -37.65
N ASP A 77 15.05 -64.83 -36.78
CA ASP A 77 14.05 -65.57 -35.99
C ASP A 77 14.62 -66.65 -35.05
N THR A 78 15.93 -66.66 -34.80
CA THR A 78 16.58 -67.62 -33.92
C THR A 78 17.07 -66.92 -32.65
N PHE A 79 16.58 -67.38 -31.49
CA PHE A 79 17.05 -66.92 -30.18
C PHE A 79 18.33 -67.63 -29.76
N VAL A 80 19.40 -66.87 -29.55
CA VAL A 80 20.74 -67.35 -29.20
C VAL A 80 21.20 -66.71 -27.88
N PRO A 81 21.12 -67.43 -26.74
CA PRO A 81 21.71 -66.97 -25.49
C PRO A 81 23.24 -67.12 -25.49
N THR A 82 23.95 -66.28 -24.75
CA THR A 82 25.40 -66.44 -24.55
C THR A 82 25.70 -67.58 -23.58
N GLU A 83 26.94 -68.08 -23.58
CA GLU A 83 27.36 -69.27 -22.81
C GLU A 83 27.02 -69.18 -21.31
N ALA A 84 27.19 -68.00 -20.70
CA ALA A 84 26.89 -67.76 -19.29
C ALA A 84 25.39 -67.83 -18.93
N TYR A 85 24.52 -67.61 -19.93
CA TYR A 85 23.06 -67.61 -19.77
C TYR A 85 22.40 -68.81 -20.48
N LEU A 86 23.21 -69.72 -21.03
CA LEU A 86 22.72 -70.91 -21.73
C LEU A 86 21.85 -71.74 -20.79
N GLN A 87 20.64 -72.08 -21.24
CA GLN A 87 19.58 -72.72 -20.46
C GLN A 87 18.98 -71.89 -19.30
N ARG A 88 19.54 -70.73 -18.93
CA ARG A 88 18.96 -69.87 -17.87
C ARG A 88 18.00 -68.82 -18.42
N VAL A 89 18.14 -68.43 -19.68
CA VAL A 89 17.25 -67.45 -20.31
C VAL A 89 16.45 -68.01 -21.48
N HIS A 90 15.23 -67.52 -21.63
CA HIS A 90 14.32 -67.86 -22.73
C HIS A 90 13.60 -66.60 -23.25
N HIS A 91 13.34 -66.56 -24.56
CA HIS A 91 12.51 -65.54 -25.19
C HIS A 91 11.03 -65.81 -24.87
N VAL A 92 10.25 -64.77 -24.54
CA VAL A 92 8.83 -64.92 -24.17
C VAL A 92 7.92 -64.14 -25.11
N THR A 93 7.93 -62.82 -24.99
CA THR A 93 7.23 -61.89 -25.87
C THR A 93 8.20 -61.41 -26.95
N ASN A 94 7.75 -60.64 -27.93
CA ASN A 94 8.62 -60.21 -29.03
C ASN A 94 9.85 -59.38 -28.62
N GLY A 95 9.87 -58.78 -27.41
CA GLY A 95 11.06 -58.17 -26.81
C GLY A 95 11.39 -58.71 -25.41
N GLY A 96 10.64 -59.68 -24.90
CA GLY A 96 10.70 -60.06 -23.49
C GLY A 96 11.69 -61.17 -23.18
N LEU A 97 12.27 -61.08 -21.99
CA LEU A 97 13.28 -62.00 -21.49
C LEU A 97 12.79 -62.69 -20.22
N TYR A 98 12.86 -64.00 -20.21
CA TYR A 98 12.63 -64.81 -19.01
C TYR A 98 13.96 -65.33 -18.49
N LEU A 99 14.20 -65.19 -17.18
CA LEU A 99 15.39 -65.66 -16.50
C LEU A 99 14.97 -66.60 -15.35
N ARG A 100 15.49 -67.82 -15.35
CA ARG A 100 15.28 -68.81 -14.28
C ARG A 100 16.48 -68.94 -13.37
N ASP A 101 16.24 -69.48 -12.18
CA ASP A 101 17.25 -69.73 -11.15
C ASP A 101 18.08 -68.48 -10.86
N VAL A 102 17.39 -67.37 -10.59
CA VAL A 102 17.98 -66.06 -10.35
C VAL A 102 18.87 -66.11 -9.09
N THR A 103 20.01 -65.44 -9.13
CA THR A 103 21.00 -65.36 -8.04
C THR A 103 21.34 -63.91 -7.71
N MET A 104 21.97 -63.65 -6.57
CA MET A 104 22.41 -62.29 -6.20
C MET A 104 23.26 -61.59 -7.26
N LYS A 105 24.03 -62.35 -8.05
CA LYS A 105 24.88 -61.84 -9.14
C LYS A 105 24.09 -61.35 -10.37
N ASP A 106 22.84 -61.75 -10.48
CA ASP A 106 21.96 -61.31 -11.56
C ASP A 106 21.29 -59.96 -11.23
N SER A 107 21.64 -59.32 -10.09
CA SER A 107 21.18 -57.96 -9.79
C SER A 107 21.91 -56.94 -10.67
N GLY A 108 21.18 -56.10 -11.39
CA GLY A 108 21.75 -55.09 -12.28
C GLY A 108 20.76 -54.61 -13.33
N ASN A 109 21.26 -53.82 -14.29
CA ASN A 109 20.45 -53.25 -15.36
C ASN A 109 20.32 -54.22 -16.53
N TYR A 110 19.10 -54.62 -16.86
CA TYR A 110 18.80 -55.35 -18.09
C TYR A 110 18.26 -54.38 -19.13
N THR A 111 18.92 -54.31 -20.28
CA THR A 111 18.54 -53.45 -21.39
C THR A 111 18.17 -54.31 -22.59
N VAL A 112 16.98 -54.10 -23.13
CA VAL A 112 16.61 -54.62 -24.45
C VAL A 112 16.92 -53.56 -25.50
N GLU A 113 17.56 -53.98 -26.57
CA GLU A 113 17.93 -53.18 -27.72
C GLU A 113 17.33 -53.81 -28.98
N VAL A 114 16.43 -53.08 -29.65
CA VAL A 114 15.80 -53.50 -30.89
C VAL A 114 16.31 -52.62 -32.02
N ASN A 115 16.93 -53.24 -33.00
CA ASN A 115 17.41 -52.59 -34.21
C ASN A 115 16.44 -52.86 -35.35
N THR A 116 15.88 -51.79 -35.93
CA THR A 116 14.93 -51.84 -37.03
C THR A 116 15.46 -51.12 -38.26
N GLU A 117 14.94 -51.47 -39.44
CA GLU A 117 15.21 -50.77 -40.71
C GLU A 117 13.89 -50.35 -41.37
N LYS A 118 13.82 -49.08 -41.76
CA LYS A 118 12.73 -48.52 -42.57
C LYS A 118 13.34 -47.72 -43.72
N HIS A 119 13.05 -48.11 -44.97
CA HIS A 119 13.57 -47.45 -46.19
C HIS A 119 15.09 -47.21 -46.20
N GLY A 120 15.89 -48.16 -45.70
CA GLY A 120 17.36 -48.07 -45.63
C GLY A 120 17.88 -47.18 -44.50
N THR A 121 17.01 -46.65 -43.64
CA THR A 121 17.40 -45.95 -42.40
C THR A 121 17.35 -46.91 -41.23
N LEU A 122 18.47 -47.06 -40.52
CA LEU A 122 18.58 -47.88 -39.31
C LEU A 122 18.14 -47.07 -38.09
N SER A 123 17.28 -47.67 -37.26
CA SER A 123 16.85 -47.11 -35.97
C SER A 123 17.13 -48.10 -34.85
N THR A 124 17.51 -47.59 -33.69
CA THR A 124 17.77 -48.40 -32.49
C THR A 124 16.91 -47.89 -31.34
N SER A 125 16.09 -48.77 -30.80
CA SER A 125 15.22 -48.48 -29.66
C SER A 125 15.67 -49.29 -28.45
N ARG A 126 15.90 -48.61 -27.33
CA ARG A 126 16.40 -49.22 -26.09
C ARG A 126 15.47 -48.96 -24.93
N HIS A 127 15.32 -49.94 -24.05
CA HIS A 127 14.66 -49.77 -22.77
C HIS A 127 15.39 -50.58 -21.70
N SER A 128 15.54 -50.00 -20.52
CA SER A 128 16.26 -50.61 -19.40
C SER A 128 15.36 -50.82 -18.20
N VAL A 129 15.62 -51.87 -17.44
CA VAL A 129 15.01 -52.14 -16.14
C VAL A 129 16.09 -52.59 -15.17
N PHE A 130 16.00 -52.16 -13.92
CA PHE A 130 16.90 -52.64 -12.89
C PHE A 130 16.27 -53.85 -12.18
N LEU A 131 16.93 -55.00 -12.23
CA LEU A 131 16.57 -56.19 -11.47
C LEU A 131 17.31 -56.15 -10.14
N GLN A 132 16.58 -56.14 -9.02
CA GLN A 132 17.17 -56.33 -7.69
C GLN A 132 16.81 -57.72 -7.16
N VAL A 133 17.83 -58.51 -6.84
CA VAL A 133 17.67 -59.86 -6.30
C VAL A 133 17.91 -59.86 -4.79
N GLY A 134 16.98 -60.44 -4.03
CA GLY A 134 17.11 -60.68 -2.60
C GLY A 134 17.53 -62.11 -2.25
N ASP A 135 18.23 -62.27 -1.14
CA ASP A 135 18.52 -63.56 -0.50
C ASP A 135 18.12 -63.48 0.98
N GLY A 136 17.01 -64.11 1.34
CA GLY A 136 16.33 -63.89 2.62
C GLY A 136 15.50 -62.60 2.65
N LEU A 137 14.85 -62.37 3.79
CA LEU A 137 14.01 -61.19 4.06
C LEU A 137 14.74 -59.91 3.65
N MET A 138 14.13 -59.13 2.75
CA MET A 138 14.66 -57.88 2.19
C MET A 138 14.64 -56.71 3.19
N THR A 139 15.19 -56.94 4.37
CA THR A 139 15.41 -55.97 5.44
C THR A 139 16.86 -56.03 5.93
N GLN A 140 17.32 -54.95 6.54
CA GLN A 140 18.64 -54.88 7.14
C GLN A 140 18.77 -55.92 8.25
N GLY A 141 19.67 -56.90 8.06
CA GLY A 141 19.90 -57.97 9.02
C GLY A 141 18.91 -59.13 8.94
N ASN A 142 18.13 -59.24 7.84
CA ASN A 142 17.23 -60.37 7.59
C ASN A 142 16.14 -60.55 8.69
N GLU A 143 15.77 -59.45 9.35
CA GLU A 143 14.79 -59.41 10.44
C GLU A 143 13.92 -58.14 10.30
N LEU A 144 12.62 -58.27 10.56
CA LEU A 144 11.75 -57.10 10.67
C LEU A 144 11.91 -56.50 12.07
N LYS A 145 12.27 -55.23 12.16
CA LYS A 145 12.43 -54.51 13.43
C LYS A 145 11.47 -53.34 13.48
N VAL A 146 10.95 -53.05 14.66
CA VAL A 146 10.12 -51.87 14.89
C VAL A 146 10.70 -51.05 16.02
N LYS A 147 10.70 -49.74 15.85
CA LYS A 147 11.19 -48.78 16.85
C LYS A 147 10.30 -47.55 16.90
N GLN A 148 10.22 -46.94 18.07
CA GLN A 148 9.62 -45.62 18.23
C GLN A 148 10.66 -44.55 17.86
N ASP A 149 10.27 -43.54 17.09
CA ASP A 149 11.09 -42.34 16.89
C ASP A 149 11.17 -41.59 18.24
N PRO A 150 12.38 -41.36 18.80
CA PRO A 150 12.51 -40.70 20.10
C PRO A 150 12.16 -39.21 20.05
N ARG A 151 12.01 -38.61 18.87
CA ARG A 151 11.73 -37.18 18.71
C ARG A 151 10.29 -36.96 18.29
N ALA A 152 9.63 -36.00 18.94
CA ALA A 152 8.40 -35.41 18.44
C ALA A 152 8.69 -34.59 17.19
N LEU A 153 7.77 -34.64 16.23
CA LEU A 153 7.89 -33.95 14.95
C LEU A 153 6.64 -33.14 14.68
N TRP A 154 6.81 -32.02 14.00
CA TRP A 154 5.70 -31.16 13.62
C TRP A 154 5.02 -31.73 12.38
N ASP A 155 3.71 -31.96 12.48
CA ASP A 155 2.86 -32.33 11.35
C ASP A 155 2.09 -31.10 10.85
N ASP A 156 2.45 -30.63 9.65
CA ASP A 156 1.84 -29.45 9.02
C ASP A 156 0.36 -29.64 8.69
N SER A 157 -0.09 -30.88 8.49
CA SER A 157 -1.48 -31.17 8.11
C SER A 157 -2.45 -31.00 9.28
N THR A 158 -2.00 -31.37 10.48
CA THR A 158 -2.79 -31.31 11.72
C THR A 158 -2.39 -30.14 12.62
N ALA A 159 -1.30 -29.43 12.28
CA ALA A 159 -0.71 -28.34 13.07
C ALA A 159 -0.41 -28.75 14.52
N GLN A 160 0.13 -29.95 14.69
CA GLN A 160 0.43 -30.54 16.00
C GLN A 160 1.75 -31.30 16.00
N TRP A 161 2.34 -31.44 17.19
CA TRP A 161 3.46 -32.34 17.41
C TRP A 161 2.96 -33.79 17.47
N VAL A 162 3.62 -34.68 16.73
CA VAL A 162 3.28 -36.11 16.61
C VAL A 162 4.49 -36.99 16.90
N ILE A 163 4.24 -38.26 17.24
CA ILE A 163 5.26 -39.30 17.34
C ILE A 163 5.05 -40.30 16.20
N ARG A 164 6.14 -40.88 15.72
CA ARG A 164 6.11 -41.88 14.65
C ARG A 164 6.67 -43.21 15.14
N LEU A 165 6.08 -44.29 14.68
CA LEU A 165 6.67 -45.63 14.75
C LEU A 165 7.29 -45.97 13.41
N ILE A 166 8.43 -46.65 13.45
CA ILE A 166 9.25 -46.98 12.29
C ILE A 166 9.30 -48.50 12.19
N CYS A 167 8.82 -49.06 11.08
CA CYS A 167 8.83 -50.49 10.81
C CYS A 167 9.79 -50.83 9.67
N GLY A 168 10.69 -51.76 9.99
CA GLY A 168 11.74 -52.27 9.13
C GLY A 168 12.85 -51.26 8.87
N THR A 169 13.85 -51.77 8.16
CA THR A 169 14.74 -50.98 7.30
C THR A 169 14.89 -51.83 6.05
N PHE A 170 14.12 -51.54 5.02
CA PHE A 170 14.05 -52.39 3.83
C PHE A 170 15.24 -52.15 2.91
N THR A 171 15.66 -53.16 2.16
CA THR A 171 16.79 -53.03 1.22
C THR A 171 16.36 -52.68 -0.20
N PHE A 172 15.06 -52.47 -0.43
CA PHE A 172 14.52 -52.06 -1.71
C PHE A 172 15.12 -50.74 -2.20
N MET A 173 15.47 -50.69 -3.48
CA MET A 173 15.77 -49.44 -4.17
C MET A 173 14.47 -48.82 -4.66
N GLY A 174 14.01 -47.76 -3.98
CA GLY A 174 12.75 -47.08 -4.27
C GLY A 174 11.58 -47.59 -3.44
N GLN A 175 10.36 -47.20 -3.82
CA GLN A 175 9.14 -47.61 -3.14
C GLN A 175 8.79 -49.05 -3.53
N PRO A 176 8.78 -50.00 -2.58
CA PRO A 176 8.47 -51.37 -2.91
C PRO A 176 6.96 -51.56 -3.13
N ASN A 177 6.60 -52.56 -3.93
CA ASN A 177 5.21 -52.95 -4.14
C ASN A 177 4.69 -53.83 -2.98
N ILE A 178 4.94 -53.39 -1.74
CA ILE A 178 4.43 -54.04 -0.53
C ILE A 178 3.83 -52.98 0.39
N HIS A 179 2.97 -53.42 1.31
CA HIS A 179 2.44 -52.59 2.36
C HIS A 179 2.55 -53.28 3.71
N VAL A 180 2.63 -52.46 4.75
CA VAL A 180 2.70 -52.90 6.15
C VAL A 180 1.37 -52.55 6.83
N ILE A 181 0.83 -53.52 7.57
CA ILE A 181 -0.35 -53.35 8.41
C ILE A 181 0.11 -53.26 9.86
N TRP A 182 -0.36 -52.25 10.56
CA TRP A 182 -0.12 -52.03 11.97
C TRP A 182 -1.32 -52.50 12.77
N THR A 183 -1.08 -53.21 13.87
CA THR A 183 -2.10 -53.53 14.88
C THR A 183 -1.85 -52.67 16.11
N THR A 184 -2.87 -51.91 16.53
CA THR A 184 -2.83 -51.06 17.73
C THR A 184 -2.98 -51.90 19.02
N PRO A 185 -2.71 -51.34 20.20
CA PRO A 185 -2.94 -52.01 21.48
C PRO A 185 -4.38 -52.46 21.69
N GLU A 186 -5.36 -51.76 21.09
CA GLU A 186 -6.78 -52.12 21.13
C GLU A 186 -7.17 -53.22 20.12
N GLY A 187 -6.24 -53.64 19.26
CA GLY A 187 -6.46 -54.63 18.22
C GLY A 187 -7.01 -54.06 16.90
N GLU A 188 -7.05 -52.74 16.74
CA GLU A 188 -7.43 -52.10 15.48
C GLU A 188 -6.29 -52.23 14.45
N THR A 189 -6.62 -52.51 13.20
CA THR A 189 -5.63 -52.57 12.11
C THR A 189 -5.60 -51.28 11.31
N ARG A 190 -4.40 -50.71 11.09
CA ARG A 190 -4.16 -49.49 10.32
C ARG A 190 -3.09 -49.70 9.27
N SER A 191 -3.18 -49.02 8.13
CA SER A 191 -2.09 -48.98 7.15
C SER A 191 -1.00 -48.00 7.59
N SER A 192 0.24 -48.23 7.15
CA SER A 192 1.31 -47.24 7.29
C SER A 192 0.90 -45.89 6.68
N THR A 193 1.26 -44.80 7.34
CA THR A 193 0.95 -43.44 6.90
C THR A 193 1.72 -43.08 5.62
N TYR A 194 2.99 -43.48 5.53
CA TYR A 194 3.84 -43.29 4.35
C TYR A 194 5.09 -44.18 4.42
N TYR A 195 5.86 -44.19 3.33
CA TYR A 195 7.15 -44.87 3.20
C TYR A 195 8.23 -43.85 2.81
N GLU A 196 9.32 -43.80 3.57
CA GLU A 196 10.43 -42.86 3.35
C GLU A 196 11.72 -43.46 3.94
N ASP A 197 12.89 -43.13 3.39
CA ASP A 197 14.19 -43.58 3.90
C ASP A 197 14.25 -45.10 4.16
N ASN A 198 13.63 -45.86 3.27
CA ASN A 198 13.54 -47.31 3.33
C ASN A 198 12.72 -47.89 4.50
N ASN A 199 11.90 -47.09 5.18
CA ASN A 199 11.08 -47.53 6.32
C ASN A 199 9.60 -47.21 6.10
N PHE A 200 8.73 -48.04 6.69
CA PHE A 200 7.31 -47.74 6.79
C PHE A 200 7.03 -47.02 8.10
N TYR A 201 6.30 -45.90 8.04
CA TYR A 201 5.97 -45.10 9.22
C TYR A 201 4.49 -45.20 9.59
N LEU A 202 4.21 -45.22 10.89
CA LEU A 202 2.87 -44.98 11.44
C LEU A 202 2.92 -43.71 12.30
N THR A 203 2.14 -42.71 11.93
CA THR A 203 1.97 -41.49 12.73
C THR A 203 0.93 -41.72 13.83
N LEU A 204 1.32 -41.45 15.08
CA LEU A 204 0.44 -41.51 16.25
C LEU A 204 -0.02 -40.09 16.59
N LEU A 205 -1.32 -39.85 16.47
CA LEU A 205 -1.95 -38.59 16.84
C LEU A 205 -2.24 -38.56 18.35
N SER A 206 -2.24 -37.36 18.93
CA SER A 206 -2.61 -37.16 20.33
C SER A 206 -4.13 -37.32 20.54
N PRO A 207 -4.60 -38.01 21.60
CA PRO A 207 -3.82 -38.67 22.64
C PRO A 207 -3.24 -40.00 22.16
N VAL A 208 -1.93 -40.20 22.39
CA VAL A 208 -1.27 -41.47 22.03
C VAL A 208 -1.67 -42.56 23.03
N GLU A 209 -2.09 -43.69 22.50
CA GLU A 209 -2.40 -44.90 23.27
C GLU A 209 -1.10 -45.63 23.64
N GLY A 210 -0.94 -45.92 24.92
CA GLY A 210 0.17 -46.76 25.40
C GLY A 210 -0.10 -48.24 25.13
N GLY A 211 0.94 -48.99 24.80
CA GLY A 211 0.85 -50.44 24.62
C GLY A 211 1.70 -50.98 23.48
N ASN A 212 1.40 -52.22 23.09
CA ASN A 212 2.15 -52.93 22.07
C ASN A 212 1.60 -52.64 20.67
N TYR A 213 2.39 -51.97 19.85
CA TYR A 213 2.11 -51.80 18.43
C TYR A 213 2.88 -52.83 17.64
N THR A 214 2.18 -53.57 16.78
CA THR A 214 2.78 -54.61 15.96
C THR A 214 2.69 -54.24 14.49
N CYS A 215 3.82 -54.14 13.81
CA CYS A 215 3.85 -54.03 12.36
C CYS A 215 3.97 -55.43 11.75
N LEU A 216 3.13 -55.71 10.76
CA LEU A 216 3.00 -57.02 10.13
C LEU A 216 2.96 -56.87 8.61
N ILE A 217 3.69 -57.74 7.92
CA ILE A 217 3.62 -57.85 6.47
C ILE A 217 2.62 -58.97 6.12
N PRO A 218 1.58 -58.68 5.32
CA PRO A 218 0.61 -59.68 4.89
C PRO A 218 1.24 -60.90 4.22
N ILE A 219 0.69 -62.09 4.51
CA ILE A 219 1.21 -63.38 4.03
C ILE A 219 1.35 -63.44 2.50
N HIS A 220 0.42 -62.82 1.76
CA HIS A 220 0.44 -62.81 0.30
C HIS A 220 1.60 -62.01 -0.31
N LEU A 221 2.26 -61.15 0.48
CA LEU A 221 3.40 -60.32 0.06
C LEU A 221 4.75 -60.89 0.50
N LEU A 222 4.75 -61.99 1.27
CA LEU A 222 5.99 -62.65 1.73
C LEU A 222 6.89 -63.14 0.58
N PRO A 223 6.35 -63.63 -0.55
CA PRO A 223 7.17 -63.97 -1.72
C PRO A 223 7.93 -62.77 -2.30
N ASP A 224 7.35 -61.57 -2.24
CA ASP A 224 7.90 -60.35 -2.83
C ASP A 224 9.05 -59.74 -1.99
N ILE A 225 9.19 -60.19 -0.74
CA ILE A 225 10.25 -59.77 0.19
C ILE A 225 11.25 -60.89 0.49
N CYS A 226 11.19 -62.00 -0.23
CA CYS A 226 12.09 -63.15 -0.07
C CYS A 226 12.07 -63.78 1.32
N ALA A 227 10.92 -63.68 2.01
CA ALA A 227 10.69 -64.41 3.24
C ALA A 227 10.43 -65.89 2.93
N ASN A 228 11.19 -66.77 3.58
CA ASN A 228 11.17 -68.20 3.29
C ASN A 228 9.96 -68.88 3.95
N THR A 229 8.81 -68.91 3.29
CA THR A 229 7.62 -69.59 3.83
C THR A 229 7.88 -71.09 3.94
N SER A 230 8.23 -71.58 5.13
CA SER A 230 8.31 -73.01 5.37
C SER A 230 6.95 -73.68 5.09
N SER A 231 6.97 -74.97 4.71
CA SER A 231 5.84 -75.78 4.21
C SER A 231 4.66 -75.96 5.18
N HIS A 232 4.69 -75.26 6.32
CA HIS A 232 3.68 -75.25 7.37
C HIS A 232 3.19 -73.82 7.67
N GLY A 233 2.79 -73.06 6.64
CA GLY A 233 1.69 -72.08 6.64
C GLY A 233 1.57 -70.97 7.70
N ASN A 234 2.47 -70.84 8.68
CA ASN A 234 2.28 -69.99 9.86
C ASN A 234 3.48 -69.05 10.14
N GLU A 235 4.32 -68.76 9.15
CA GLU A 235 5.35 -67.72 9.32
C GLU A 235 4.76 -66.34 9.06
N THR A 236 4.46 -65.62 10.14
CA THR A 236 4.10 -64.20 10.10
C THR A 236 5.35 -63.36 10.28
N VAL A 237 5.69 -62.54 9.28
CA VAL A 237 6.77 -61.54 9.42
C VAL A 237 6.18 -60.32 10.12
N SER A 238 6.36 -60.27 11.44
CA SER A 238 5.87 -59.19 12.29
C SER A 238 6.86 -58.79 13.37
N ALA A 239 6.82 -57.54 13.79
CA ALA A 239 7.64 -57.01 14.86
C ALA A 239 6.81 -56.11 15.78
N THR A 240 7.06 -56.17 17.09
CA THR A 240 6.29 -55.43 18.10
C THR A 240 7.16 -54.44 18.87
N VAL A 241 6.67 -53.22 19.05
CA VAL A 241 7.28 -52.20 19.91
C VAL A 241 6.30 -51.84 21.03
N GLY A 242 6.80 -51.79 22.26
CA GLY A 242 6.07 -51.23 23.40
C GLY A 242 6.21 -49.72 23.42
N VAL A 243 5.09 -49.01 23.32
CA VAL A 243 5.02 -47.56 23.43
C VAL A 243 4.56 -47.20 24.84
N ASP A 244 5.42 -46.49 25.56
CA ASP A 244 5.13 -45.94 26.90
C ASP A 244 4.42 -44.60 26.73
N ASP A 245 3.15 -44.54 27.15
CA ASP A 245 2.30 -43.35 26.99
C ASP A 245 2.83 -42.14 27.76
N LEU A 246 3.41 -42.35 28.94
CA LEU A 246 3.98 -41.27 29.75
C LEU A 246 5.22 -40.69 29.08
N ARG A 247 6.09 -41.55 28.54
CA ARG A 247 7.29 -41.12 27.82
C ARG A 247 6.92 -40.34 26.56
N VAL A 248 5.93 -40.82 25.79
CA VAL A 248 5.45 -40.13 24.60
C VAL A 248 4.86 -38.76 24.95
N ARG A 249 3.98 -38.70 25.95
CA ARG A 249 3.38 -37.43 26.40
C ARG A 249 4.44 -36.44 26.86
N LEU A 250 5.48 -36.90 27.57
CA LEU A 250 6.59 -36.05 27.97
C LEU A 250 7.32 -35.48 26.74
N SER A 251 7.67 -36.30 25.75
CA SER A 251 8.34 -35.82 24.53
C SER A 251 7.51 -34.81 23.73
N LEU A 252 6.17 -35.01 23.68
CA LEU A 252 5.26 -34.06 23.04
C LEU A 252 5.21 -32.72 23.80
N ILE A 253 5.07 -32.77 25.14
CA ILE A 253 5.05 -31.58 26.00
C ILE A 253 6.39 -30.82 25.95
N GLU A 254 7.52 -31.53 25.95
CA GLU A 254 8.86 -30.93 25.85
C GLU A 254 9.02 -30.18 24.52
N ALA A 255 8.51 -30.75 23.41
CA ALA A 255 8.54 -30.09 22.11
C ALA A 255 7.67 -28.83 22.08
N GLU A 256 6.43 -28.91 22.58
CA GLU A 256 5.54 -27.75 22.70
C GLU A 256 6.13 -26.66 23.61
N GLN A 257 6.66 -27.03 24.77
CA GLN A 257 7.26 -26.10 25.72
C GLN A 257 8.47 -25.39 25.10
N LYS A 258 9.30 -26.12 24.34
CA LYS A 258 10.42 -25.53 23.61
C LYS A 258 9.94 -24.53 22.57
N THR A 259 8.94 -24.88 21.75
CA THR A 259 8.35 -23.96 20.76
C THR A 259 7.77 -22.71 21.42
N LEU A 260 7.06 -22.86 22.54
CA LEU A 260 6.52 -21.73 23.30
C LEU A 260 7.65 -20.83 23.86
N GLY A 261 8.73 -21.42 24.37
CA GLY A 261 9.90 -20.70 24.85
C GLY A 261 10.61 -19.92 23.73
N ASP A 262 10.79 -20.54 22.57
CA ASP A 262 11.40 -19.88 21.41
C ASP A 262 10.55 -18.71 20.91
N ARG A 263 9.23 -18.90 20.81
CA ARG A 263 8.27 -17.83 20.43
C ARG A 263 8.25 -16.69 21.44
N LEU A 264 8.31 -17.01 22.73
CA LEU A 264 8.35 -16.00 23.78
C LEU A 264 9.62 -15.15 23.66
N ARG A 265 10.79 -15.79 23.50
CA ARG A 265 12.07 -15.10 23.32
C ARG A 265 12.07 -14.18 22.10
N GLU A 266 11.56 -14.66 20.96
CA GLU A 266 11.43 -13.84 19.75
C GLU A 266 10.50 -12.63 19.96
N SER A 267 9.39 -12.82 20.67
CA SER A 267 8.47 -11.75 21.04
C SER A 267 9.10 -10.73 22.00
N GLU A 268 9.90 -11.19 22.97
CA GLU A 268 10.63 -10.34 23.90
C GLU A 268 11.69 -9.50 23.17
N GLU A 269 12.47 -10.11 22.28
CA GLU A 269 13.47 -9.43 21.45
C GLU A 269 12.81 -8.36 20.56
N THR A 270 11.66 -8.70 19.93
CA THR A 270 10.89 -7.78 19.09
C THR A 270 10.38 -6.58 19.91
N CYS A 271 9.73 -6.85 21.05
CA CYS A 271 9.20 -5.80 21.94
C CYS A 271 10.30 -4.88 22.48
N ALA A 272 11.46 -5.44 22.83
CA ALA A 272 12.62 -4.65 23.26
C ALA A 272 13.11 -3.71 22.14
N SER A 273 13.18 -4.20 20.90
CA SER A 273 13.58 -3.39 19.74
C SER A 273 12.59 -2.24 19.45
N GLU A 274 11.28 -2.49 19.54
CA GLU A 274 10.25 -1.46 19.37
C GLU A 274 10.30 -0.42 20.47
N THR A 275 10.56 -0.84 21.71
CA THR A 275 10.71 0.06 22.85
C THR A 275 11.89 1.02 22.66
N ILE A 276 13.01 0.55 22.09
CA ILE A 276 14.15 1.42 21.78
C ILE A 276 13.78 2.44 20.70
N ARG A 277 13.15 2.01 19.60
CA ARG A 277 12.70 2.90 18.53
C ARG A 277 11.72 3.97 19.01
N LEU A 278 10.77 3.59 19.87
CA LEU A 278 9.81 4.52 20.45
C LEU A 278 10.48 5.55 21.38
N LYS A 279 11.51 5.15 22.13
CA LYS A 279 12.28 6.07 22.97
C LYS A 279 13.07 7.08 22.13
N GLU A 280 13.67 6.63 21.03
CA GLU A 280 14.38 7.50 20.09
C GLU A 280 13.41 8.51 19.45
N ALA A 281 12.29 8.04 18.90
CA ALA A 281 11.26 8.90 18.31
C ALA A 281 10.69 9.93 19.31
N ASN A 282 10.47 9.53 20.57
CA ASN A 282 10.04 10.46 21.62
C ASN A 282 11.10 11.51 21.93
N THR A 283 12.38 11.15 21.88
CA THR A 283 13.48 12.10 22.10
C THR A 283 13.54 13.14 20.99
N ASP A 284 13.39 12.70 19.73
CA ASP A 284 13.34 13.59 18.57
C ASP A 284 12.11 14.50 18.60
N LEU A 285 10.95 13.97 18.99
CA LEU A 285 9.73 14.77 19.14
C LEU A 285 9.87 15.85 20.21
N LEU A 286 10.48 15.55 21.35
CA LEU A 286 10.74 16.54 22.40
C LEU A 286 11.69 17.64 21.91
N LYS A 287 12.69 17.29 21.10
CA LYS A 287 13.59 18.26 20.49
C LYS A 287 12.84 19.19 19.53
N LEU A 288 12.04 18.63 18.62
CA LEU A 288 11.23 19.39 17.67
C LEU A 288 10.22 20.30 18.38
N LEU A 289 9.59 19.81 19.45
CA LEU A 289 8.66 20.59 20.27
C LEU A 289 9.35 21.81 20.90
N ASN A 290 10.57 21.63 21.43
CA ASN A 290 11.33 22.73 22.02
C ASN A 290 11.80 23.75 20.96
N GLU A 291 12.25 23.28 19.78
CA GLU A 291 12.61 24.14 18.65
C GLU A 291 11.41 24.97 18.17
N THR A 292 10.24 24.34 18.03
CA THR A 292 8.99 25.01 17.64
C THR A 292 8.57 26.05 18.68
N ARG A 293 8.71 25.74 19.98
CA ARG A 293 8.43 26.71 21.05
C ARG A 293 9.34 27.94 20.96
N ILE A 294 10.64 27.74 20.74
CA ILE A 294 11.60 28.85 20.61
C ILE A 294 11.27 29.73 19.40
N MET A 295 10.95 29.12 18.25
CA MET A 295 10.56 29.88 17.05
C MET A 295 9.27 30.69 17.29
N HIS A 296 8.27 30.09 17.94
CA HIS A 296 7.03 30.78 18.26
C HIS A 296 7.26 31.97 19.21
N ASP A 297 8.09 31.80 20.24
CA ASP A 297 8.42 32.89 21.18
C ASP A 297 9.14 34.04 20.46
N GLN A 298 10.06 33.74 19.54
CA GLN A 298 10.73 34.73 18.70
C GLN A 298 9.76 35.47 17.77
N GLU A 299 8.88 34.74 17.09
CA GLU A 299 7.86 35.33 16.21
C GLU A 299 6.88 36.21 17.00
N GLN A 300 6.49 35.78 18.20
CA GLN A 300 5.63 36.57 19.05
C GLN A 300 6.30 37.88 19.51
N GLU A 301 7.60 37.85 19.79
CA GLU A 301 8.37 39.05 20.15
C GLU A 301 8.51 40.02 18.96
N THR A 302 8.78 39.52 17.75
CA THR A 302 8.86 40.37 16.54
C THR A 302 7.51 40.98 16.19
N VAL A 303 6.43 40.19 16.21
CA VAL A 303 5.06 40.70 15.98
C VAL A 303 4.69 41.75 17.02
N TYR A 304 5.05 41.54 18.29
CA TYR A 304 4.78 42.54 19.33
C TYR A 304 5.53 43.85 19.07
N ALA A 305 6.80 43.79 18.67
CA ALA A 305 7.58 44.96 18.31
C ALA A 305 6.97 45.72 17.12
N GLU A 306 6.54 45.02 16.06
CA GLU A 306 5.87 45.62 14.90
C GLU A 306 4.52 46.25 15.25
N ILE A 307 3.73 45.63 16.13
CA ILE A 307 2.47 46.23 16.61
C ILE A 307 2.74 47.55 17.34
N GLN A 308 3.80 47.62 18.15
CA GLN A 308 4.15 48.86 18.86
C GLN A 308 4.58 49.96 17.89
N THR A 309 5.36 49.63 16.86
CA THR A 309 5.75 50.62 15.84
C THR A 309 4.54 51.11 15.06
N LEU A 310 3.66 50.21 14.62
CA LEU A 310 2.43 50.55 13.91
C LEU A 310 1.49 51.41 14.77
N ARG A 311 1.36 51.11 16.07
CA ARG A 311 0.59 51.93 17.01
C ARG A 311 1.15 53.35 17.09
N ASN A 312 2.46 53.49 17.23
CA ASN A 312 3.12 54.79 17.28
C ASN A 312 2.92 55.58 15.98
N VAL A 313 3.07 54.92 14.82
CA VAL A 313 2.83 55.56 13.51
C VAL A 313 1.37 56.01 13.38
N THR A 314 0.42 55.15 13.75
CA THR A 314 -1.01 55.47 13.69
C THR A 314 -1.36 56.64 14.59
N GLN A 315 -0.84 56.67 15.83
CA GLN A 315 -1.02 57.77 16.75
C GLN A 315 -0.44 59.08 16.20
N ASN A 316 0.77 59.02 15.62
CA ASN A 316 1.38 60.19 14.98
C ASN A 316 0.56 60.69 13.78
N GLN A 317 0.05 59.79 12.95
CA GLN A 317 -0.84 60.16 11.84
C GLN A 317 -2.13 60.80 12.32
N GLN A 318 -2.74 60.29 13.40
CA GLN A 318 -3.93 60.88 13.99
C GLN A 318 -3.66 62.32 14.48
N VAL A 319 -2.54 62.53 15.17
CA VAL A 319 -2.12 63.88 15.61
C VAL A 319 -1.93 64.84 14.42
N LEU A 320 -1.36 64.35 13.32
CA LEU A 320 -1.19 65.15 12.10
C LEU A 320 -2.54 65.53 11.47
N LEU A 321 -3.48 64.58 11.38
CA LEU A 321 -4.83 64.82 10.87
C LEU A 321 -5.60 65.82 11.75
N ASP A 322 -5.53 65.66 13.06
CA ASP A 322 -6.17 66.56 14.01
C ASP A 322 -5.59 67.98 13.92
N ASN A 323 -4.28 68.09 13.75
CA ASN A 323 -3.61 69.37 13.52
C ASN A 323 -4.01 70.00 12.17
N GLN A 324 -4.25 69.20 11.14
CA GLN A 324 -4.71 69.70 9.86
C GLN A 324 -6.13 70.27 9.96
N LYS A 325 -7.04 69.61 10.68
CA LYS A 325 -8.42 70.10 10.93
C LYS A 325 -8.46 71.47 11.65
N LYS A 326 -7.44 71.78 12.45
CA LYS A 326 -7.34 73.05 13.21
C LYS A 326 -6.85 74.22 12.35
N GLN A 327 -6.40 73.99 11.11
CA GLN A 327 -5.96 75.06 10.22
C GLN A 327 -7.16 75.66 9.48
N VAL A 328 -7.83 76.63 10.10
CA VAL A 328 -9.04 77.25 9.53
C VAL A 328 -8.87 78.76 9.37
N ALA A 329 -8.86 79.23 8.13
CA ALA A 329 -8.97 80.64 7.80
C ALA A 329 -9.49 80.80 6.37
N PHE A 330 -10.49 81.64 6.16
CA PHE A 330 -10.93 82.00 4.82
C PHE A 330 -11.18 83.50 4.69
N THR A 331 -11.09 83.99 3.46
CA THR A 331 -11.55 85.31 3.05
C THR A 331 -12.05 85.21 1.63
N VAL A 332 -13.30 85.56 1.43
CA VAL A 332 -13.97 85.56 0.14
C VAL A 332 -14.50 86.95 -0.16
N ARG A 333 -14.56 87.29 -1.43
CA ARG A 333 -15.04 88.58 -1.92
C ARG A 333 -15.57 88.43 -3.35
N PHE A 334 -15.95 89.55 -3.95
CA PHE A 334 -16.24 89.58 -5.37
C PHE A 334 -15.01 89.89 -6.20
N ASP A 335 -15.02 89.43 -7.45
CA ASP A 335 -14.06 89.84 -8.46
C ASP A 335 -14.22 91.35 -8.82
N SER A 336 -13.14 91.97 -9.31
CA SER A 336 -12.97 93.43 -9.44
C SER A 336 -13.74 94.05 -10.61
N VAL A 337 -15.07 94.03 -10.57
CA VAL A 337 -15.91 94.78 -11.53
C VAL A 337 -16.45 96.04 -10.89
N ASN A 338 -15.75 97.17 -11.09
CA ASN A 338 -16.13 98.45 -10.50
C ASN A 338 -17.54 98.87 -10.95
N GLY A 339 -18.42 99.21 -9.99
CA GLY A 339 -19.81 99.59 -10.25
C GLY A 339 -20.76 98.41 -10.53
N ALA A 340 -20.30 97.15 -10.51
CA ALA A 340 -21.19 96.01 -10.58
C ALA A 340 -21.99 95.86 -9.26
N THR A 341 -23.24 95.43 -9.39
CA THR A 341 -24.11 95.14 -8.25
C THR A 341 -24.63 93.72 -8.37
N MET A 342 -25.04 93.13 -7.24
CA MET A 342 -25.77 91.87 -7.24
C MET A 342 -27.03 91.97 -6.40
N ASN A 343 -28.05 91.23 -6.80
CA ASN A 343 -29.24 91.03 -6.00
C ASN A 343 -29.09 89.74 -5.20
N VAL A 344 -28.94 89.85 -3.88
CA VAL A 344 -28.82 88.71 -2.96
C VAL A 344 -30.13 87.93 -2.85
N GLY A 345 -31.26 88.56 -3.20
CA GLY A 345 -32.60 88.02 -2.96
C GLY A 345 -33.03 88.16 -1.50
N ARG A 346 -34.34 88.15 -1.25
CA ARG A 346 -34.87 88.22 0.11
C ARG A 346 -34.45 87.00 0.91
N SER A 347 -33.78 87.24 2.03
CA SER A 347 -33.22 86.20 2.91
C SER A 347 -32.18 85.29 2.23
N GLY A 348 -31.68 85.67 1.06
CA GLY A 348 -30.70 84.89 0.30
C GLY A 348 -29.30 84.95 0.90
N THR A 349 -28.50 83.93 0.58
CA THR A 349 -27.08 83.85 0.93
C THR A 349 -26.27 84.71 -0.04
N ILE A 350 -25.27 85.43 0.47
CA ILE A 350 -24.33 86.15 -0.38
C ILE A 350 -23.38 85.14 -1.03
N MET A 351 -23.47 85.03 -2.35
CA MET A 351 -22.69 84.09 -3.15
C MET A 351 -21.45 84.77 -3.71
N PHE A 352 -20.32 84.61 -3.04
CA PHE A 352 -19.02 85.16 -3.48
C PHE A 352 -18.45 84.36 -4.66
N ASP A 353 -17.74 85.03 -5.56
CA ASP A 353 -17.15 84.41 -6.76
C ASP A 353 -15.61 84.49 -6.78
N PHE A 354 -14.98 85.08 -5.77
CA PHE A 354 -13.52 85.14 -5.63
C PHE A 354 -13.06 84.67 -4.24
N GLU A 355 -12.19 83.66 -4.22
CA GLU A 355 -11.54 83.15 -3.01
C GLU A 355 -10.16 83.81 -2.85
N VAL A 356 -9.97 84.59 -1.79
CA VAL A 356 -8.65 85.15 -1.44
C VAL A 356 -7.81 84.09 -0.73
N THR A 357 -8.41 83.41 0.23
CA THR A 357 -7.83 82.27 0.93
C THR A 357 -8.95 81.39 1.48
N ASN A 358 -8.69 80.09 1.58
CA ASN A 358 -9.59 79.11 2.19
C ASN A 358 -8.76 77.97 2.77
N ARG A 359 -7.91 78.30 3.74
CA ARG A 359 -7.07 77.33 4.43
C ARG A 359 -7.96 76.32 5.15
N GLY A 360 -7.82 75.05 4.77
CA GLY A 360 -8.66 73.95 5.22
C GLY A 360 -9.86 73.64 4.30
N ASN A 361 -10.13 74.48 3.30
CA ASN A 361 -11.23 74.31 2.32
C ASN A 361 -12.62 74.15 2.96
N TYR A 362 -12.85 74.83 4.08
CA TYR A 362 -14.08 74.71 4.87
C TYR A 362 -15.16 75.73 4.48
N PHE A 363 -14.83 76.72 3.63
CA PHE A 363 -15.81 77.57 2.95
C PHE A 363 -16.13 77.00 1.57
N ASN A 364 -17.40 76.76 1.28
CA ASN A 364 -17.83 76.24 -0.02
C ASN A 364 -18.34 77.38 -0.90
N MET A 365 -17.54 77.75 -1.91
CA MET A 365 -17.83 78.84 -2.86
C MET A 365 -19.16 78.65 -3.61
N SER A 366 -19.56 77.41 -3.93
CA SER A 366 -20.79 77.10 -4.65
C SER A 366 -22.06 77.25 -3.80
N THR A 367 -21.93 77.30 -2.47
CA THR A 367 -23.06 77.43 -1.54
C THR A 367 -23.04 78.71 -0.68
N GLY A 368 -21.87 79.37 -0.59
CA GLY A 368 -21.66 80.53 0.29
C GLY A 368 -21.64 80.17 1.77
N ILE A 369 -21.37 78.90 2.11
CA ILE A 369 -21.46 78.36 3.47
C ILE A 369 -20.07 77.92 3.95
N PHE A 370 -19.70 78.40 5.13
CA PHE A 370 -18.63 77.84 5.94
C PHE A 370 -19.17 76.70 6.83
N THR A 371 -18.44 75.59 6.96
CA THR A 371 -18.76 74.51 7.90
C THR A 371 -17.62 74.34 8.89
N ALA A 372 -17.88 74.44 10.20
CA ALA A 372 -16.85 74.28 11.23
C ALA A 372 -16.29 72.85 11.24
N PRO A 373 -14.98 72.64 11.02
CA PRO A 373 -14.37 71.30 11.00
C PRO A 373 -14.02 70.73 12.37
N VAL A 374 -14.03 71.56 13.40
CA VAL A 374 -13.80 71.20 14.80
C VAL A 374 -14.67 72.09 15.69
N ALA A 375 -14.95 71.64 16.91
CA ALA A 375 -15.52 72.54 17.90
C ALA A 375 -14.48 73.58 18.36
N GLY A 376 -14.91 74.81 18.58
CA GLY A 376 -14.02 75.88 19.00
C GLY A 376 -14.59 77.28 18.86
N THR A 377 -13.79 78.27 19.25
CA THR A 377 -14.11 79.69 19.11
C THR A 377 -13.66 80.22 17.76
N TYR A 378 -14.62 80.68 16.97
CA TYR A 378 -14.42 81.26 15.64
C TYR A 378 -14.70 82.76 15.66
N PHE A 379 -13.99 83.49 14.81
CA PHE A 379 -14.22 84.89 14.55
C PHE A 379 -14.57 85.11 13.09
N PHE A 380 -15.69 85.77 12.85
CA PHE A 380 -16.17 86.11 11.51
C PHE A 380 -16.31 87.61 11.36
N VAL A 381 -16.00 88.11 10.16
CA VAL A 381 -16.17 89.51 9.77
C VAL A 381 -16.89 89.54 8.42
N LEU A 382 -17.95 90.35 8.34
CA LEU A 382 -18.68 90.63 7.12
C LEU A 382 -18.64 92.13 6.88
N GLY A 383 -18.01 92.52 5.77
CA GLY A 383 -18.20 93.83 5.15
C GLY A 383 -19.19 93.69 4.01
N ALA A 384 -20.21 94.56 3.96
CA ALA A 384 -21.17 94.56 2.87
C ALA A 384 -21.50 95.99 2.46
N MET A 385 -21.12 96.36 1.24
CA MET A 385 -21.35 97.70 0.72
C MET A 385 -22.68 97.75 -0.02
N ILE A 386 -23.51 98.74 0.31
CA ILE A 386 -24.78 99.00 -0.37
C ILE A 386 -24.56 100.20 -1.30
N PRO A 387 -24.79 100.05 -2.62
CA PRO A 387 -24.52 101.10 -3.59
C PRO A 387 -25.30 102.38 -3.28
N LYS A 388 -24.70 103.53 -3.61
CA LYS A 388 -25.36 104.83 -3.45
C LYS A 388 -26.71 104.86 -4.19
N GLY A 389 -27.75 105.33 -3.50
CA GLY A 389 -29.11 105.44 -4.05
C GLY A 389 -29.99 104.20 -3.84
N GLN A 390 -29.45 103.11 -3.30
CA GLN A 390 -30.24 101.94 -2.91
C GLN A 390 -31.02 102.17 -1.59
N PRO A 391 -32.16 101.49 -1.39
CA PRO A 391 -32.89 101.55 -0.13
C PRO A 391 -32.08 100.94 1.01
N TYR A 392 -32.48 101.26 2.25
CA TYR A 392 -31.90 100.66 3.44
C TYR A 392 -31.91 99.13 3.36
N ALA A 393 -30.76 98.51 3.60
CA ALA A 393 -30.59 97.06 3.55
C ALA A 393 -29.73 96.59 4.73
N GLU A 394 -30.09 95.43 5.29
CA GLU A 394 -29.37 94.75 6.35
C GLU A 394 -28.82 93.42 5.85
N MET A 395 -27.54 93.22 6.08
CA MET A 395 -26.83 91.97 5.86
C MET A 395 -26.34 91.45 7.21
N GLY A 396 -26.19 90.14 7.33
CA GLY A 396 -25.78 89.57 8.60
C GLY A 396 -25.07 88.25 8.49
N ILE A 397 -24.35 87.94 9.56
CA ILE A 397 -23.71 86.66 9.77
C ILE A 397 -24.74 85.76 10.45
N HIS A 398 -25.14 84.70 9.75
CA HIS A 398 -26.13 83.74 10.21
C HIS A 398 -25.48 82.40 10.48
N VAL A 399 -25.78 81.83 11.65
CA VAL A 399 -25.34 80.51 12.06
C VAL A 399 -26.53 79.57 12.16
N SER A 400 -26.41 78.39 11.57
CA SER A 400 -27.46 77.37 11.61
C SER A 400 -27.84 77.05 13.06
N GLY A 401 -29.14 77.02 13.37
CA GLY A 401 -29.65 76.78 14.72
C GLY A 401 -29.48 77.94 15.73
N LYS A 402 -28.61 78.91 15.48
CA LYS A 402 -28.34 80.07 16.38
C LYS A 402 -28.89 81.40 15.84
N GLY A 403 -29.27 81.46 14.56
CA GLY A 403 -29.86 82.64 13.93
C GLY A 403 -28.83 83.67 13.49
N VAL A 404 -29.26 84.93 13.35
CA VAL A 404 -28.38 86.05 12.94
C VAL A 404 -27.66 86.60 14.16
N LEU A 405 -26.32 86.61 14.14
CA LEU A 405 -25.50 87.00 15.29
C LEU A 405 -25.01 88.44 15.23
N ALA A 406 -24.76 88.93 14.02
CA ALA A 406 -24.18 90.24 13.78
C ALA A 406 -24.77 90.81 12.50
N LEU A 407 -25.14 92.09 12.54
CA LEU A 407 -25.76 92.82 11.45
C LEU A 407 -24.88 93.98 10.99
N THR A 408 -24.84 94.19 9.69
CA THR A 408 -24.28 95.37 9.02
C THR A 408 -25.38 95.96 8.13
N HIS A 409 -25.37 97.27 7.91
CA HIS A 409 -26.46 97.92 7.19
C HIS A 409 -26.01 99.17 6.44
N GLY A 410 -26.66 99.47 5.34
CA GLY A 410 -26.33 100.60 4.49
C GLY A 410 -27.57 101.19 3.82
N GLY A 411 -27.52 102.49 3.55
CA GLY A 411 -28.61 103.23 2.92
C GLY A 411 -28.35 104.73 2.97
N GLN A 412 -29.30 105.54 2.51
CA GLN A 412 -29.10 107.00 2.34
C GLN A 412 -28.65 107.74 3.62
N ASN A 413 -29.15 107.33 4.80
CA ASN A 413 -28.90 108.02 6.07
C ASN A 413 -28.27 107.13 7.16
N TYR A 414 -27.99 105.85 6.87
CA TYR A 414 -27.47 104.88 7.83
C TYR A 414 -26.36 104.07 7.19
N ILE A 415 -25.16 104.12 7.76
CA ILE A 415 -24.02 103.35 7.27
C ILE A 415 -23.35 102.67 8.47
N ARG A 416 -23.29 101.36 8.40
CA ARG A 416 -22.39 100.50 9.14
C ARG A 416 -21.74 99.62 8.09
N ASP A 417 -20.44 99.80 7.88
CA ASP A 417 -19.71 99.16 6.79
C ASP A 417 -19.48 97.67 7.07
N GLN A 418 -19.16 97.35 8.33
CA GLN A 418 -18.75 96.02 8.75
C GLN A 418 -19.42 95.58 10.04
N THR A 419 -19.55 94.26 10.17
CA THR A 419 -19.99 93.60 11.39
C THR A 419 -19.16 92.35 11.64
N HIS A 420 -19.09 91.91 12.89
CA HIS A 420 -18.28 90.77 13.28
C HIS A 420 -18.95 89.99 14.41
N ALA A 421 -18.62 88.71 14.51
CA ALA A 421 -19.08 87.85 15.58
C ALA A 421 -17.92 86.93 16.01
N ALA A 422 -17.63 86.92 17.32
CA ALA A 422 -16.85 85.88 17.97
C ALA A 422 -17.82 84.94 18.67
N LEU A 423 -17.78 83.65 18.36
CA LEU A 423 -18.62 82.67 19.05
C LEU A 423 -18.02 81.27 19.02
N HIS A 424 -18.50 80.44 19.92
CA HIS A 424 -18.27 79.01 19.90
C HIS A 424 -19.17 78.32 18.85
N LEU A 425 -18.57 77.46 18.04
CA LEU A 425 -19.23 76.57 17.09
C LEU A 425 -18.92 75.12 17.44
N ASN A 426 -19.89 74.23 17.22
CA ASN A 426 -19.66 72.79 17.24
C ASN A 426 -19.15 72.32 15.86
N GLU A 427 -18.46 71.16 15.80
CA GLU A 427 -18.12 70.53 14.52
C GLU A 427 -19.41 70.31 13.71
N GLY A 428 -19.40 70.74 12.45
CA GLY A 428 -20.55 70.70 11.55
C GLY A 428 -21.46 71.94 11.59
N ASP A 429 -21.29 72.87 12.53
CA ASP A 429 -22.06 74.13 12.53
C ASP A 429 -21.76 74.93 11.24
N GLN A 430 -22.83 75.45 10.63
CA GLN A 430 -22.74 76.16 9.36
C GLN A 430 -22.95 77.66 9.52
N VAL A 431 -22.07 78.45 8.91
CA VAL A 431 -22.09 79.91 8.95
C VAL A 431 -22.16 80.49 7.54
N LYS A 432 -23.02 81.48 7.35
CA LYS A 432 -23.18 82.15 6.05
C LYS A 432 -23.47 83.64 6.21
N ALA A 433 -22.98 84.44 5.27
CA ALA A 433 -23.40 85.81 5.10
C ALA A 433 -24.71 85.85 4.32
N LYS A 434 -25.73 86.56 4.81
CA LYS A 434 -27.05 86.60 4.18
C LYS A 434 -27.71 87.97 4.28
N HIS A 435 -28.65 88.20 3.37
CA HIS A 435 -29.63 89.27 3.52
C HIS A 435 -30.53 89.00 4.74
N CYS A 436 -30.75 90.03 5.56
CA CYS A 436 -31.61 89.98 6.73
C CYS A 436 -32.90 90.77 6.51
N TRP A 437 -32.79 92.04 6.09
CA TRP A 437 -33.95 92.92 5.96
C TRP A 437 -33.72 94.06 4.94
N GLY A 438 -34.80 94.68 4.47
CA GLY A 438 -34.74 95.83 3.56
C GLY A 438 -34.44 95.49 2.10
N GLY A 439 -33.60 96.32 1.46
CA GLY A 439 -33.14 96.16 0.09
C GLY A 439 -32.22 94.95 -0.10
N THR A 440 -32.18 94.41 -1.32
CA THR A 440 -31.44 93.17 -1.62
C THR A 440 -30.20 93.39 -2.50
N VAL A 441 -29.94 94.64 -2.89
CA VAL A 441 -28.85 94.98 -3.81
C VAL A 441 -27.59 95.37 -3.02
N ILE A 442 -26.49 94.71 -3.31
CA ILE A 442 -25.16 95.00 -2.75
C ILE A 442 -24.14 95.26 -3.86
N GLU A 443 -23.04 95.90 -3.51
CA GLU A 443 -21.93 96.15 -4.42
C GLU A 443 -21.09 94.89 -4.60
N LYS A 444 -20.87 94.53 -5.86
CA LYS A 444 -20.11 93.36 -6.29
C LYS A 444 -18.65 93.76 -6.56
N TYR A 445 -17.98 94.31 -5.55
CA TYR A 445 -16.59 94.80 -5.63
C TYR A 445 -15.80 94.44 -4.35
N PHE A 446 -14.54 94.89 -4.25
CA PHE A 446 -13.65 94.60 -3.10
C PHE A 446 -14.19 95.04 -1.73
N TRP A 447 -15.20 95.91 -1.70
CA TRP A 447 -15.83 96.40 -0.47
C TRP A 447 -16.65 95.34 0.25
N THR A 448 -17.21 94.37 -0.48
CA THR A 448 -18.01 93.30 0.12
C THR A 448 -17.15 92.05 0.31
N THR A 449 -16.84 91.75 1.57
CA THR A 449 -15.93 90.68 1.97
C THR A 449 -16.52 89.87 3.11
N PHE A 450 -16.24 88.58 3.13
CA PHE A 450 -16.57 87.72 4.25
C PHE A 450 -15.35 86.89 4.63
N SER A 451 -14.94 87.02 5.88
CA SER A 451 -13.78 86.34 6.43
C SER A 451 -14.15 85.57 7.68
N GLY A 452 -13.46 84.46 7.90
CA GLY A 452 -13.59 83.66 9.11
C GLY A 452 -12.28 83.00 9.49
N VAL A 453 -12.01 82.88 10.79
CA VAL A 453 -10.81 82.25 11.32
C VAL A 453 -11.16 81.47 12.60
N LEU A 454 -10.54 80.30 12.79
CA LEU A 454 -10.55 79.63 14.09
C LEU A 454 -9.54 80.32 15.00
N LEU A 455 -10.01 80.90 16.11
CA LEU A 455 -9.13 81.51 17.11
C LEU A 455 -8.55 80.47 18.04
N GLN A 456 -9.39 79.55 18.53
CA GLN A 456 -9.00 78.51 19.46
C GLN A 456 -9.91 77.29 19.32
N PRO A 457 -9.38 76.10 18.98
CA PRO A 457 -10.13 74.86 19.11
C PRO A 457 -10.34 74.52 20.60
N ASP A 458 -11.39 73.75 20.89
CA ASP A 458 -11.66 73.23 22.25
C ASP A 458 -10.58 72.29 22.78
#